data_AF-A0A9P0A783-F1
#
_entry.id   AF-A0A9P0A783-F1
#
_cell.length_a   1.000
_cell.length_b   1.000
_cell.length_c   1.000
_cell.angle_alpha   90.00
_cell.angle_beta   90.00
_cell.angle_gamma   90.00
#
_symmetry.space_group_name_H-M   'P 1'
#
loop_
_entity.id
_entity.type
_entity.pdbx_description
1 polymer ?
#
loop_
_entity_poly.entity_id
_entity_poly.type
_entity_poly.pdbx_seq_one_letter_code
_entity_poly.pdbx_strand_id
1 'polypeptide(L)'
;MDPTITEAAPPESVSQEAIIKALSIVISTKANLYMMNHHTGQGPLAGYAKKVVMVQYPSWRDNDNSVVTCVHTIGHWASSIGIFNIAGVPGVKAVSGPTYTKTINVVLSNDAKLRFAGMPAGTARHSITYEGAKRLVRSMLGQLCPGLNDFLVLPGIRKAIMENRIQYHIGASYFTGRGRADFEDTSAEDFLGRIGTFILSMMPKSTLAQSPHLTQNKVKSYPDYDPQWANTLIQFKASAAAGAGEALKKVINASSAATPESLEKIKNDLS
;
A
#
# COMPACT_ATOMS: atom_id res chain seq x y z
N MET A 1 43.44 4.62 -32.28
CA MET A 1 43.71 3.81 -31.08
C MET A 1 42.44 3.07 -30.77
N ASP A 2 42.37 1.80 -31.15
CA ASP A 2 41.28 0.91 -30.74
C ASP A 2 41.40 0.66 -29.23
N PRO A 3 40.33 0.84 -28.44
CA PRO A 3 40.35 0.38 -27.07
C PRO A 3 40.28 -1.15 -27.08
N THR A 4 41.42 -1.77 -26.78
CA THR A 4 41.51 -3.20 -26.48
C THR A 4 40.60 -3.49 -25.28
N ILE A 5 39.42 -4.04 -25.54
CA ILE A 5 38.60 -4.66 -24.49
C ILE A 5 39.35 -5.92 -24.10
N THR A 6 40.18 -5.83 -23.06
CA THR A 6 40.69 -7.01 -22.39
C THR A 6 39.49 -7.73 -21.79
N GLU A 7 39.13 -8.90 -22.34
CA GLU A 7 38.22 -9.84 -21.69
C GLU A 7 38.72 -10.07 -20.27
N ALA A 8 38.05 -9.46 -19.30
CA ALA A 8 38.25 -9.80 -17.91
C ALA A 8 37.99 -11.30 -17.78
N ALA A 9 38.90 -12.00 -17.10
CA ALA A 9 38.71 -13.39 -16.75
C ALA A 9 37.28 -13.58 -16.20
N PRO A 10 36.55 -14.65 -16.59
CA PRO A 10 35.19 -14.86 -16.12
C PRO A 10 35.20 -14.81 -14.58
N PRO A 11 34.29 -14.03 -13.96
CA PRO A 11 34.28 -13.89 -12.51
C PRO A 11 34.22 -15.27 -11.86
N GLU A 12 34.92 -15.44 -10.74
CA GLU A 12 34.77 -16.58 -9.83
C GLU A 12 33.29 -16.98 -9.76
N SER A 13 32.99 -18.28 -9.87
CA SER A 13 31.63 -18.79 -9.95
C SER A 13 30.74 -18.12 -8.90
N VAL A 14 29.81 -17.27 -9.34
CA VAL A 14 28.91 -16.53 -8.45
C VAL A 14 28.14 -17.53 -7.60
N SER A 15 28.25 -17.42 -6.28
CA SER A 15 27.59 -18.37 -5.38
C SER A 15 26.06 -18.30 -5.50
N GLN A 16 25.39 -19.42 -5.28
CA GLN A 16 23.92 -19.47 -5.27
C GLN A 16 23.33 -18.49 -4.25
N GLU A 17 23.99 -18.29 -3.12
CA GLU A 17 23.58 -17.30 -2.11
C GLU A 17 23.62 -15.87 -2.66
N ALA A 18 24.70 -15.51 -3.37
CA ALA A 18 24.83 -14.19 -3.99
C ALA A 18 23.73 -13.96 -5.05
N ILE A 19 23.39 -14.99 -5.84
CA ILE A 19 22.29 -14.94 -6.81
C ILE A 19 20.95 -14.70 -6.08
N ILE A 20 20.66 -15.44 -5.01
CA ILE A 20 19.42 -15.29 -4.24
C ILE A 20 19.30 -13.89 -3.63
N LYS A 21 20.40 -13.35 -3.09
CA LYS A 21 20.43 -11.97 -2.54
C LYS A 21 20.14 -10.93 -3.62
N ALA A 22 20.80 -11.03 -4.78
CA ALA A 22 20.59 -10.13 -5.90
C ALA A 22 19.13 -10.20 -6.43
N LEU A 23 18.60 -11.41 -6.61
CA LEU A 23 17.20 -11.61 -7.02
C LEU A 23 16.22 -11.06 -5.99
N SER A 24 16.50 -11.22 -4.69
CA SER A 24 15.66 -10.66 -3.62
C SER A 24 15.57 -9.14 -3.71
N ILE A 25 16.68 -8.46 -4.00
CA ILE A 25 16.68 -7.01 -4.26
C ILE A 25 15.82 -6.70 -5.48
N VAL A 26 16.04 -7.36 -6.61
CA VAL A 26 15.23 -7.18 -7.84
C VAL A 26 13.74 -7.30 -7.53
N ILE A 27 13.31 -8.40 -6.93
CA ILE A 27 11.90 -8.67 -6.60
C ILE A 27 11.36 -7.57 -5.69
N SER A 28 12.14 -7.15 -4.68
CA SER A 28 11.72 -6.11 -3.74
C SER A 28 11.49 -4.75 -4.42
N THR A 29 12.30 -4.39 -5.42
CA THR A 29 12.09 -3.16 -6.20
C THR A 29 10.83 -3.23 -7.06
N LYS A 30 10.48 -4.42 -7.57
CA LYS A 30 9.25 -4.62 -8.35
C LYS A 30 8.01 -4.65 -7.47
N ALA A 31 8.09 -5.22 -6.28
CA ALA A 31 7.04 -5.10 -5.27
C ALA A 31 6.81 -3.63 -4.89
N ASN A 32 7.88 -2.86 -4.70
CA ASN A 32 7.78 -1.41 -4.49
C ASN A 32 7.12 -0.70 -5.68
N LEU A 33 7.56 -0.99 -6.91
CA LEU A 33 6.93 -0.43 -8.12
C LEU A 33 5.43 -0.72 -8.13
N TYR A 34 5.04 -1.97 -7.83
CA TYR A 34 3.64 -2.38 -7.79
C TYR A 34 2.82 -1.62 -6.75
N MET A 35 3.37 -1.32 -5.57
CA MET A 35 2.64 -0.68 -4.47
C MET A 35 2.65 0.86 -4.51
N MET A 36 3.74 1.47 -4.98
CA MET A 36 3.95 2.92 -4.90
C MET A 36 4.40 3.59 -6.21
N ASN A 37 4.45 2.86 -7.33
CA ASN A 37 4.90 3.37 -8.63
C ASN A 37 6.34 3.89 -8.65
N HIS A 38 7.18 3.42 -7.72
CA HIS A 38 8.60 3.74 -7.64
C HIS A 38 9.37 2.47 -7.27
N HIS A 39 10.48 2.20 -7.95
CA HIS A 39 11.33 1.03 -7.65
C HIS A 39 11.95 1.10 -6.25
N THR A 40 12.42 2.29 -5.87
CA THR A 40 13.19 2.50 -4.64
C THR A 40 12.61 3.56 -3.71
N GLY A 41 11.74 4.45 -4.21
CA GLY A 41 11.21 5.61 -3.49
C GLY A 41 11.51 6.92 -4.21
N GLN A 42 11.34 8.05 -3.52
CA GLN A 42 11.67 9.40 -3.99
C GLN A 42 12.77 9.98 -3.10
N GLY A 43 14.04 9.66 -3.41
CA GLY A 43 15.19 10.00 -2.57
C GLY A 43 15.78 8.74 -1.90
N PRO A 44 15.87 8.67 -0.55
CA PRO A 44 16.33 7.47 0.14
C PRO A 44 15.53 6.23 -0.23
N LEU A 45 16.12 5.04 -0.05
CA LEU A 45 15.38 3.79 -0.18
C LEU A 45 14.16 3.83 0.74
N ALA A 46 13.02 3.40 0.23
CA ALA A 46 11.75 3.40 0.94
C ALA A 46 11.00 2.08 0.74
N GLY A 47 9.92 1.91 1.50
CA GLY A 47 9.00 0.78 1.35
C GLY A 47 9.65 -0.58 1.61
N TYR A 48 9.26 -1.57 0.81
CA TYR A 48 9.73 -2.94 0.92
C TYR A 48 11.16 -3.12 0.41
N ALA A 49 11.58 -2.40 -0.63
CA ALA A 49 12.96 -2.47 -1.12
C ALA A 49 13.98 -2.07 -0.04
N LYS A 50 13.71 -0.98 0.72
CA LYS A 50 14.53 -0.63 1.89
C LYS A 50 14.65 -1.80 2.87
N LYS A 51 13.53 -2.41 3.26
CA LYS A 51 13.52 -3.50 4.25
C LYS A 51 14.36 -4.68 3.78
N VAL A 52 14.23 -5.08 2.51
CA VAL A 52 15.00 -6.20 1.95
C VAL A 52 16.48 -5.87 1.87
N VAL A 53 16.85 -4.70 1.35
CA VAL A 53 18.26 -4.28 1.22
C VAL A 53 18.94 -4.20 2.58
N MET A 54 18.30 -3.60 3.59
CA MET A 54 18.89 -3.47 4.94
C MET A 54 19.04 -4.81 5.66
N VAL A 55 18.20 -5.81 5.36
CA VAL A 55 18.34 -7.17 5.90
C VAL A 55 19.45 -7.94 5.20
N GLN A 56 19.52 -7.86 3.87
CA GLN A 56 20.51 -8.61 3.08
C GLN A 56 21.92 -8.00 3.16
N TYR A 57 22.00 -6.68 3.38
CA TYR A 57 23.24 -5.91 3.46
C TYR A 57 23.20 -4.94 4.67
N PRO A 58 23.41 -5.44 5.91
CA PRO A 58 23.29 -4.62 7.13
C PRO A 58 24.31 -3.46 7.23
N SER A 59 25.42 -3.55 6.50
CA SER A 59 26.42 -2.50 6.43
C SER A 59 25.99 -1.32 5.55
N TRP A 60 25.01 -1.51 4.66
CA TRP A 60 24.52 -0.47 3.78
C TRP A 60 23.65 0.54 4.54
N ARG A 61 23.55 1.74 3.97
CA ARG A 61 22.67 2.80 4.48
C ARG A 61 21.64 3.13 3.41
N ASP A 62 20.40 3.31 3.83
CA ASP A 62 19.25 3.57 2.96
C ASP A 62 19.28 4.97 2.33
N ASN A 63 20.09 5.88 2.86
CA ASN A 63 20.32 7.23 2.36
C ASN A 63 21.69 7.41 1.68
N ASP A 64 22.49 6.35 1.54
CA ASP A 64 23.75 6.42 0.79
C ASP A 64 23.46 6.48 -0.71
N ASN A 65 23.89 7.56 -1.37
CA ASN A 65 23.64 7.81 -2.79
C ASN A 65 24.11 6.67 -3.70
N SER A 66 25.24 6.03 -3.39
CA SER A 66 25.76 4.91 -4.19
C SER A 66 24.86 3.68 -4.09
N VAL A 67 24.37 3.38 -2.88
CA VAL A 67 23.43 2.30 -2.61
C VAL A 67 22.09 2.58 -3.28
N VAL A 68 21.53 3.78 -3.11
CA VAL A 68 20.26 4.17 -3.73
C VAL A 68 20.36 4.03 -5.25
N THR A 69 21.43 4.55 -5.85
CA THR A 69 21.65 4.52 -7.31
C THR A 69 21.80 3.09 -7.81
N CYS A 70 22.56 2.24 -7.10
CA CYS A 70 22.74 0.84 -7.43
C CYS A 70 21.41 0.08 -7.45
N VAL A 71 20.64 0.16 -6.35
CA VAL A 71 19.35 -0.53 -6.24
C VAL A 71 18.34 0.01 -7.25
N HIS A 72 18.34 1.32 -7.51
CA HIS A 72 17.50 1.93 -8.53
C HIS A 72 17.82 1.39 -9.93
N THR A 73 19.11 1.32 -10.28
CA THR A 73 19.59 0.81 -11.57
C THR A 73 19.21 -0.65 -11.77
N ILE A 74 19.45 -1.50 -10.76
CA ILE A 74 19.05 -2.91 -10.74
C ILE A 74 17.53 -3.03 -10.94
N GLY A 75 16.76 -2.18 -10.24
CA GLY A 75 15.32 -2.12 -10.38
C GLY A 75 14.88 -1.81 -11.81
N HIS A 76 15.58 -0.95 -12.54
CA HIS A 76 15.23 -0.62 -13.92
C HIS A 76 15.67 -1.68 -14.95
N TRP A 77 16.75 -2.42 -14.69
CA TRP A 77 17.22 -3.46 -15.61
C TRP A 77 16.29 -4.67 -15.69
N ALA A 78 15.75 -5.11 -14.56
CA ALA A 78 14.86 -6.26 -14.54
C ALA A 78 13.49 -5.94 -15.14
N SER A 79 12.93 -6.85 -15.93
CA SER A 79 11.58 -6.68 -16.50
C SER A 79 10.51 -6.70 -15.40
N SER A 80 9.79 -5.60 -15.22
CA SER A 80 8.64 -5.55 -14.30
C SER A 80 7.53 -6.52 -14.72
N ILE A 81 7.25 -6.60 -16.02
CA ILE A 81 6.24 -7.51 -16.59
C ILE A 81 6.63 -8.96 -16.33
N GLY A 82 7.91 -9.31 -16.52
CA GLY A 82 8.43 -10.63 -16.21
C GLY A 82 8.23 -11.00 -14.74
N ILE A 83 8.65 -10.14 -13.81
CA ILE A 83 8.49 -10.39 -12.37
C ILE A 83 7.02 -10.46 -11.95
N PHE A 84 6.14 -9.62 -12.51
CA PHE A 84 4.71 -9.66 -12.20
C PHE A 84 4.05 -10.96 -12.71
N ASN A 85 4.47 -11.47 -13.87
CA ASN A 85 4.04 -12.79 -14.35
C ASN A 85 4.52 -13.91 -13.42
N ILE A 86 5.78 -13.90 -12.99
CA ILE A 86 6.31 -14.89 -12.02
C ILE A 86 5.57 -14.80 -10.67
N ALA A 87 5.20 -13.59 -10.25
CA ALA A 87 4.41 -13.36 -9.04
C ALA A 87 2.94 -13.81 -9.16
N GLY A 88 2.47 -14.12 -10.38
CA GLY A 88 1.08 -14.51 -10.63
C GLY A 88 0.10 -13.35 -10.56
N VAL A 89 0.53 -12.13 -10.90
CA VAL A 89 -0.38 -10.98 -10.98
C VAL A 89 -1.28 -11.13 -12.22
N PRO A 90 -2.62 -11.20 -12.05
CA PRO A 90 -3.54 -11.41 -13.17
C PRO A 90 -3.56 -10.20 -14.11
N GLY A 91 -3.82 -10.45 -15.40
CA GLY A 91 -4.02 -9.40 -16.42
C GLY A 91 -2.73 -8.77 -16.98
N VAL A 92 -1.56 -9.18 -16.49
CA VAL A 92 -0.26 -8.75 -17.01
C VAL A 92 -0.06 -9.34 -18.41
N LYS A 93 0.47 -8.56 -19.35
CA LYS A 93 0.72 -9.06 -20.71
C LYS A 93 1.81 -10.12 -20.71
N ALA A 94 1.70 -11.08 -21.63
CA ALA A 94 2.73 -12.08 -21.84
C ALA A 94 4.03 -11.43 -22.33
N VAL A 95 5.16 -11.97 -21.88
CA VAL A 95 6.48 -11.63 -22.40
C VAL A 95 7.18 -12.91 -22.81
N SER A 96 7.78 -12.91 -23.98
CA SER A 96 8.79 -13.90 -24.35
C SER A 96 9.99 -13.70 -23.42
N GLY A 97 10.31 -14.71 -22.61
CA GLY A 97 11.52 -14.69 -21.78
C GLY A 97 12.77 -14.57 -22.66
N PRO A 98 13.90 -14.07 -22.11
CA PRO A 98 15.16 -14.11 -22.84
C PRO A 98 15.48 -15.57 -23.21
N THR A 99 15.81 -15.81 -24.48
CA THR A 99 16.04 -17.13 -25.09
C THR A 99 17.22 -17.90 -24.47
N TYR A 100 18.00 -17.28 -23.58
CA TYR A 100 19.38 -17.69 -23.28
C TYR A 100 19.63 -18.36 -21.91
N THR A 101 18.63 -18.52 -21.03
CA THR A 101 18.89 -19.12 -19.70
C THR A 101 17.95 -20.29 -19.39
N LYS A 102 18.15 -21.43 -20.06
CA LYS A 102 17.43 -22.68 -19.76
C LYS A 102 17.70 -23.24 -18.35
N THR A 103 18.68 -22.71 -17.61
CA THR A 103 19.20 -23.30 -16.37
C THR A 103 18.72 -22.67 -15.07
N ILE A 104 18.12 -21.48 -15.07
CA ILE A 104 17.68 -20.81 -13.82
C ILE A 104 16.17 -20.59 -13.87
N ASN A 105 15.43 -21.39 -13.09
CA ASN A 105 14.00 -21.19 -12.87
C ASN A 105 13.77 -20.38 -11.59
N VAL A 106 13.22 -19.18 -11.73
CA VAL A 106 12.92 -18.31 -10.59
C VAL A 106 11.49 -18.56 -10.11
N VAL A 107 11.34 -19.05 -8.88
CA VAL A 107 10.05 -19.21 -8.22
C VAL A 107 10.00 -18.32 -6.99
N LEU A 108 8.95 -17.51 -6.87
CA LEU A 108 8.76 -16.66 -5.69
C LEU A 108 8.17 -17.47 -4.52
N SER A 109 8.69 -17.20 -3.32
CA SER A 109 8.08 -17.67 -2.07
C SER A 109 6.70 -17.04 -1.87
N ASN A 110 5.88 -17.65 -1.01
CA ASN A 110 4.56 -17.11 -0.68
C ASN A 110 4.64 -15.71 -0.05
N ASP A 111 5.64 -15.45 0.82
CA ASP A 111 5.83 -14.10 1.39
C ASP A 111 6.13 -13.05 0.31
N ALA A 112 6.97 -13.39 -0.67
CA ALA A 112 7.25 -12.49 -1.78
C ALA A 112 5.99 -12.23 -2.63
N LYS A 113 5.17 -13.26 -2.89
CA LYS A 113 3.90 -13.12 -3.60
C LYS A 113 2.90 -12.24 -2.87
N LEU A 114 2.85 -12.28 -1.54
CA LEU A 114 1.96 -11.42 -0.73
C LEU A 114 2.17 -9.92 -0.99
N ARG A 115 3.38 -9.51 -1.40
CA ARG A 115 3.66 -8.11 -1.75
C ARG A 115 2.94 -7.62 -3.01
N PHE A 116 2.49 -8.56 -3.86
CA PHE A 116 1.71 -8.30 -5.07
C PHE A 116 0.22 -8.62 -4.90
N ALA A 117 -0.19 -9.09 -3.71
CA ALA A 117 -1.57 -9.42 -3.42
C ALA A 117 -2.38 -8.20 -2.95
N GLY A 118 -1.71 -7.11 -2.54
CA GLY A 118 -2.34 -5.87 -2.10
C GLY A 118 -2.87 -5.00 -3.25
N MET A 119 -3.49 -3.87 -2.89
CA MET A 119 -3.94 -2.88 -3.86
C MET A 119 -2.75 -2.24 -4.59
N PRO A 120 -2.87 -2.00 -5.90
CA PRO A 120 -1.77 -1.49 -6.73
C PRO A 120 -1.51 0.01 -6.49
N ALA A 121 -0.40 0.50 -7.02
CA ALA A 121 -0.08 1.92 -7.02
C ALA A 121 -1.13 2.72 -7.79
N GLY A 122 -1.50 3.89 -7.26
CA GLY A 122 -2.58 4.71 -7.82
C GLY A 122 -3.96 4.40 -7.24
N THR A 123 -4.05 3.60 -6.17
CA THR A 123 -5.29 3.38 -5.39
C THR A 123 -5.06 3.60 -3.88
N ALA A 124 -4.10 4.48 -3.55
CA ALA A 124 -3.59 4.61 -2.18
C ALA A 124 -4.62 5.24 -1.24
N ARG A 125 -5.32 6.29 -1.69
CA ARG A 125 -6.38 6.94 -0.91
C ARG A 125 -7.50 5.96 -0.63
N HIS A 126 -7.97 5.25 -1.65
CA HIS A 126 -9.04 4.27 -1.48
C HIS A 126 -8.65 3.14 -0.53
N SER A 127 -7.40 2.65 -0.61
CA SER A 127 -6.86 1.65 0.32
C SER A 127 -6.92 2.14 1.77
N ILE A 128 -6.47 3.38 2.03
CA ILE A 128 -6.51 4.00 3.36
C ILE A 128 -7.95 4.16 3.85
N THR A 129 -8.84 4.67 2.98
CA THR A 129 -10.25 4.86 3.30
C THR A 129 -10.91 3.55 3.68
N TYR A 130 -10.75 2.50 2.88
CA TYR A 130 -11.30 1.17 3.16
C TYR A 130 -10.79 0.59 4.47
N GLU A 131 -9.47 0.59 4.66
CA GLU A 131 -8.84 0.05 5.87
C GLU A 131 -9.17 0.85 7.13
N GLY A 132 -9.34 2.16 6.99
CA GLY A 132 -9.81 3.05 8.05
C GLY A 132 -11.27 2.82 8.41
N ALA A 133 -12.16 2.77 7.39
CA ALA A 133 -13.59 2.51 7.57
C ALA A 133 -13.83 1.15 8.24
N LYS A 134 -13.12 0.10 7.78
CA LYS A 134 -13.15 -1.23 8.40
C LYS A 134 -12.82 -1.21 9.89
N ARG A 135 -11.86 -0.38 10.32
CA ARG A 135 -11.51 -0.23 11.74
C ARG A 135 -12.54 0.59 12.51
N LEU A 136 -13.05 1.66 11.90
CA LEU A 136 -14.07 2.53 12.49
C LEU A 136 -15.37 1.76 12.78
N VAL A 137 -15.89 1.01 11.80
CA VAL A 137 -17.18 0.32 11.92
C VAL A 137 -17.15 -0.82 12.94
N ARG A 138 -15.95 -1.38 13.19
CA ARG A 138 -15.71 -2.40 14.23
C ARG A 138 -15.47 -1.78 15.60
N SER A 139 -15.23 -0.47 15.68
CA SER A 139 -15.07 0.25 16.93
C SER A 139 -16.43 0.69 17.47
N MET A 140 -16.51 0.93 18.79
CA MET A 140 -17.70 1.53 19.40
C MET A 140 -18.01 2.93 18.88
N LEU A 141 -17.01 3.60 18.28
CA LEU A 141 -17.12 4.94 17.72
C LEU A 141 -17.81 4.98 16.35
N GLY A 142 -18.00 3.83 15.70
CA GLY A 142 -18.70 3.77 14.41
C GLY A 142 -20.12 4.34 14.49
N GLN A 143 -20.82 4.13 15.61
CA GLN A 143 -22.20 4.61 15.80
C GLN A 143 -22.31 6.14 15.91
N LEU A 144 -21.19 6.80 16.25
CA LEU A 144 -21.09 8.23 16.42
C LEU A 144 -20.54 8.93 15.17
N CYS A 145 -20.07 8.17 14.17
CA CYS A 145 -19.55 8.75 12.95
C CYS A 145 -20.71 9.27 12.08
N PRO A 146 -20.68 10.55 11.69
CA PRO A 146 -21.70 11.10 10.79
C PRO A 146 -21.62 10.44 9.41
N GLY A 147 -22.79 10.12 8.83
CA GLY A 147 -22.89 9.55 7.47
C GLY A 147 -22.18 8.20 7.30
N LEU A 148 -22.20 7.34 8.33
CA LEU A 148 -21.52 6.03 8.29
C LEU A 148 -21.91 5.17 7.07
N ASN A 149 -23.15 5.28 6.58
CA ASN A 149 -23.65 4.54 5.42
C ASN A 149 -22.93 4.89 4.12
N ASP A 150 -22.29 6.06 4.04
CA ASP A 150 -21.51 6.48 2.86
C ASP A 150 -20.38 5.48 2.56
N PHE A 151 -19.87 4.76 3.57
CA PHE A 151 -18.81 3.78 3.42
C PHE A 151 -19.24 2.45 2.79
N LEU A 152 -20.54 2.21 2.57
CA LEU A 152 -21.06 0.98 1.95
C LEU A 152 -20.61 0.77 0.50
N VAL A 153 -20.16 1.82 -0.18
CA VAL A 153 -19.65 1.72 -1.55
C VAL A 153 -18.22 1.15 -1.62
N LEU A 154 -17.44 1.28 -0.55
CA LEU A 154 -16.01 0.92 -0.54
C LEU A 154 -15.73 -0.57 -0.82
N PRO A 155 -16.50 -1.54 -0.29
CA PRO A 155 -16.32 -2.96 -0.61
C PRO A 155 -16.44 -3.27 -2.10
N GLY A 156 -17.43 -2.68 -2.79
CA GLY A 156 -17.64 -2.87 -4.21
C GLY A 156 -16.46 -2.37 -5.04
N ILE A 157 -15.98 -1.16 -4.74
CA ILE A 157 -14.81 -0.57 -5.41
C ILE A 157 -13.56 -1.40 -5.14
N ARG A 158 -13.31 -1.77 -3.88
CA ARG A 158 -12.17 -2.60 -3.52
C ARG A 158 -12.21 -3.94 -4.24
N LYS A 159 -13.38 -4.60 -4.29
CA LYS A 159 -13.54 -5.88 -5.00
C LYS A 159 -13.16 -5.73 -6.47
N ALA A 160 -13.67 -4.71 -7.15
CA ALA A 160 -13.35 -4.44 -8.56
C ALA A 160 -11.85 -4.20 -8.77
N ILE A 161 -11.19 -3.43 -7.89
CA ILE A 161 -9.73 -3.23 -7.94
C ILE A 161 -9.00 -4.56 -7.75
N MET A 162 -9.41 -5.38 -6.79
CA MET A 162 -8.69 -6.58 -6.39
C MET A 162 -8.85 -7.75 -7.37
N GLU A 163 -9.95 -7.78 -8.13
CA GLU A 163 -10.19 -8.72 -9.22
C GLU A 163 -9.32 -8.40 -10.44
N ASN A 164 -9.02 -7.13 -10.70
CA ASN A 164 -8.24 -6.70 -11.87
C ASN A 164 -7.10 -5.73 -11.51
N ARG A 165 -6.29 -6.08 -10.50
CA ARG A 165 -5.31 -5.17 -9.87
C ARG A 165 -4.43 -4.42 -10.84
N ILE A 166 -3.84 -5.12 -11.80
CA ILE A 166 -2.88 -4.48 -12.71
C ILE A 166 -3.52 -3.43 -13.62
N GLN A 167 -4.82 -3.57 -13.92
CA GLN A 167 -5.57 -2.64 -14.74
C GLN A 167 -5.88 -1.32 -14.00
N TYR A 168 -5.94 -1.34 -12.67
CA TYR A 168 -6.10 -0.15 -11.83
C TYR A 168 -4.77 0.52 -11.45
N HIS A 169 -3.65 -0.16 -11.67
CA HIS A 169 -2.32 0.39 -11.44
C HIS A 169 -2.08 1.63 -12.31
N ILE A 170 -1.42 2.68 -11.78
CA ILE A 170 -1.17 3.93 -12.53
C ILE A 170 -0.40 3.70 -13.86
N GLY A 171 0.55 2.76 -13.88
CA GLY A 171 1.24 2.28 -15.08
C GLY A 171 0.52 1.19 -15.91
N ALA A 172 -0.80 1.00 -15.79
CA ALA A 172 -1.54 -0.09 -16.44
C ALA A 172 -1.22 -0.26 -17.94
N SER A 173 -1.19 0.84 -18.71
CA SER A 173 -0.89 0.83 -20.15
C SER A 173 0.41 0.12 -20.50
N TYR A 174 1.44 0.28 -19.68
CA TYR A 174 2.71 -0.41 -19.87
C TYR A 174 2.59 -1.92 -19.58
N PHE A 175 1.92 -2.29 -18.49
CA PHE A 175 1.84 -3.68 -18.01
C PHE A 175 0.86 -4.55 -18.77
N THR A 176 -0.25 -4.00 -19.25
CA THR A 176 -1.34 -4.75 -19.88
C THR A 176 -1.41 -4.51 -21.39
N GLY A 177 -0.82 -3.41 -21.88
CA GLY A 177 -1.00 -2.95 -23.26
C GLY A 177 -2.38 -2.32 -23.52
N ARG A 178 -3.19 -2.10 -22.48
CA ARG A 178 -4.53 -1.50 -22.55
C ARG A 178 -4.58 -0.24 -21.69
N GLY A 179 -5.44 0.72 -22.02
CA GLY A 179 -5.65 1.90 -21.17
C GLY A 179 -6.02 1.50 -19.74
N ARG A 180 -5.74 2.37 -18.75
CA ARG A 180 -6.09 2.13 -17.34
C ARG A 180 -7.61 1.94 -17.18
N ALA A 181 -8.02 1.19 -16.14
CA ALA A 181 -9.42 1.20 -15.72
C ALA A 181 -9.91 2.63 -15.48
N ASP A 182 -11.18 2.87 -15.77
CA ASP A 182 -11.85 4.12 -15.45
C ASP A 182 -12.01 4.23 -13.93
N PHE A 183 -11.00 4.82 -13.29
CA PHE A 183 -10.88 4.90 -11.85
C PHE A 183 -10.02 6.08 -11.45
N GLU A 184 -10.60 6.94 -10.61
CA GLU A 184 -9.91 8.06 -10.01
C GLU A 184 -9.81 7.86 -8.49
N ASP A 185 -8.58 7.75 -7.99
CA ASP A 185 -8.32 7.58 -6.54
C ASP A 185 -8.75 8.81 -5.73
N THR A 186 -8.91 9.96 -6.39
CA THR A 186 -9.42 11.20 -5.82
C THR A 186 -10.88 11.08 -5.38
N SER A 187 -11.67 10.16 -5.92
CA SER A 187 -13.03 9.92 -5.42
C SER A 187 -13.05 9.44 -3.97
N ALA A 188 -11.94 8.89 -3.46
CA ALA A 188 -11.82 8.52 -2.06
C ALA A 188 -11.68 9.72 -1.11
N GLU A 189 -11.43 10.94 -1.64
CA GLU A 189 -11.30 12.16 -0.84
C GLU A 189 -12.60 12.54 -0.12
N ASP A 190 -13.76 12.11 -0.63
CA ASP A 190 -15.10 12.30 -0.03
C ASP A 190 -15.31 11.52 1.29
N PHE A 191 -14.32 10.75 1.72
CA PHE A 191 -14.36 9.97 2.95
C PHE A 191 -13.15 10.24 3.87
N LEU A 192 -12.10 10.86 3.35
CA LEU A 192 -10.80 10.93 4.02
C LEU A 192 -10.78 11.94 5.18
N GLY A 193 -11.66 12.92 5.21
CA GLY A 193 -11.86 13.85 6.31
C GLY A 193 -12.32 13.11 7.57
N ARG A 194 -13.43 12.36 7.50
CA ARG A 194 -13.95 11.58 8.63
C ARG A 194 -13.01 10.44 9.04
N ILE A 195 -12.54 9.66 8.06
CA ILE A 195 -11.66 8.51 8.31
C ILE A 195 -10.29 8.97 8.81
N GLY A 196 -9.72 10.02 8.22
CA GLY A 196 -8.45 10.59 8.64
C GLY A 196 -8.50 11.14 10.06
N THR A 197 -9.59 11.85 10.41
CA THR A 197 -9.81 12.36 11.77
C THR A 197 -9.84 11.21 12.79
N PHE A 198 -10.56 10.13 12.48
CA PHE A 198 -10.58 8.93 13.32
C PHE A 198 -9.19 8.28 13.48
N ILE A 199 -8.49 8.03 12.38
CA ILE A 199 -7.16 7.38 12.40
C ILE A 199 -6.16 8.21 13.20
N LEU A 200 -6.08 9.52 12.96
CA LEU A 200 -5.13 10.38 13.66
C LEU A 200 -5.45 10.55 15.14
N SER A 201 -6.73 10.53 15.51
CA SER A 201 -7.14 10.72 16.90
C SER A 201 -6.95 9.44 17.74
N MET A 202 -7.40 8.31 17.19
CA MET A 202 -7.52 7.05 17.92
C MET A 202 -6.34 6.09 17.68
N MET A 203 -5.65 6.23 16.54
CA MET A 203 -4.56 5.33 16.13
C MET A 203 -3.34 6.08 15.59
N PRO A 204 -2.81 7.11 16.30
CA PRO A 204 -1.78 8.01 15.78
C PRO A 204 -0.45 7.33 15.44
N LYS A 205 -0.18 6.14 16.02
CA LYS A 205 1.04 5.35 15.77
C LYS A 205 0.87 4.26 14.71
N SER A 206 -0.32 4.14 14.10
CA SER A 206 -0.58 3.14 13.08
C SER A 206 0.15 3.44 11.76
N THR A 207 0.38 2.42 10.96
CA THR A 207 0.92 2.59 9.59
C THR A 207 0.00 3.42 8.70
N LEU A 208 -1.31 3.39 8.94
CA LEU A 208 -2.27 4.26 8.25
C LEU A 208 -2.03 5.74 8.58
N ALA A 209 -1.82 6.06 9.86
CA ALA A 209 -1.56 7.44 10.31
C ALA A 209 -0.26 8.02 9.74
N GLN A 210 0.68 7.18 9.31
CA GLN A 210 1.93 7.61 8.65
C GLN A 210 1.74 7.96 7.17
N SER A 211 0.54 7.76 6.62
CA SER A 211 0.28 8.06 5.21
C SER A 211 0.45 9.56 4.91
N PRO A 212 1.08 9.91 3.78
CA PRO A 212 1.17 11.31 3.33
C PRO A 212 -0.21 11.91 2.96
N HIS A 213 -1.27 11.09 2.88
CA HIS A 213 -2.64 11.54 2.67
C HIS A 213 -3.35 11.93 3.98
N LEU A 214 -2.78 11.58 5.14
CA LEU A 214 -3.40 11.80 6.46
C LEU A 214 -2.59 12.76 7.33
N THR A 215 -2.08 13.87 6.79
CA THR A 215 -1.55 14.94 7.66
C THR A 215 -2.71 15.73 8.27
N GLN A 216 -2.51 16.32 9.45
CA GLN A 216 -3.55 17.14 10.12
C GLN A 216 -4.15 18.21 9.18
N ASN A 217 -3.29 18.91 8.44
CA ASN A 217 -3.73 19.95 7.50
C ASN A 217 -4.50 19.36 6.30
N LYS A 218 -4.07 18.21 5.76
CA LYS A 218 -4.78 17.55 4.66
C LYS A 218 -6.14 17.00 5.08
N VAL A 219 -6.21 16.39 6.27
CA VAL A 219 -7.47 15.86 6.79
C VAL A 219 -8.53 16.96 6.90
N LYS A 220 -8.13 18.15 7.35
CA LYS A 220 -9.01 19.33 7.44
C LYS A 220 -9.40 19.93 6.09
N SER A 221 -8.66 19.63 5.03
CA SER A 221 -8.95 20.15 3.68
C SER A 221 -9.83 19.22 2.86
N TYR A 222 -10.10 17.99 3.31
CA TYR A 222 -10.98 17.09 2.57
C TYR A 222 -12.45 17.52 2.67
N PRO A 223 -13.26 17.27 1.63
CA PRO A 223 -14.65 17.74 1.55
C PRO A 223 -15.54 17.29 2.71
N ASP A 224 -15.32 16.08 3.23
CA ASP A 224 -16.12 15.48 4.30
C ASP A 224 -15.54 15.73 5.70
N TYR A 225 -14.59 16.64 5.87
CA TYR A 225 -14.09 16.98 7.19
C TYR A 225 -15.21 17.56 8.07
N ASP A 226 -15.42 16.94 9.24
CA ASP A 226 -16.43 17.37 10.21
C ASP A 226 -15.76 17.79 11.54
N PRO A 227 -15.85 19.07 11.94
CA PRO A 227 -15.29 19.56 13.20
C PRO A 227 -16.01 19.03 14.44
N GLN A 228 -17.31 18.73 14.36
CA GLN A 228 -18.05 18.11 15.46
C GLN A 228 -17.57 16.68 15.67
N TRP A 229 -17.38 15.92 14.59
CA TRP A 229 -16.79 14.58 14.67
C TRP A 229 -15.40 14.60 15.33
N ALA A 230 -14.55 15.55 14.95
CA ALA A 230 -13.25 15.74 15.59
C ALA A 230 -13.38 16.00 17.10
N ASN A 231 -14.32 16.87 17.51
CA ASN A 231 -14.58 17.15 18.91
C ASN A 231 -15.08 15.92 19.68
N THR A 232 -15.99 15.13 19.09
CA THR A 232 -16.48 13.87 19.68
C THR A 232 -15.32 12.91 19.97
N LEU A 233 -14.38 12.76 19.04
CA LEU A 233 -13.21 11.90 19.22
C LEU A 233 -12.25 12.41 20.31
N ILE A 234 -12.05 13.73 20.40
CA ILE A 234 -11.24 14.34 21.46
C ILE A 234 -11.87 14.09 22.83
N GLN A 235 -13.17 14.34 22.95
CA GLN A 235 -13.93 14.10 24.19
C GLN A 235 -13.87 12.63 24.59
N PHE A 236 -14.09 11.72 23.64
CA PHE A 236 -14.00 10.28 23.89
C PHE A 236 -12.63 9.89 24.44
N LYS A 237 -11.55 10.36 23.81
CA LYS A 237 -10.18 10.07 24.23
C LYS A 237 -9.87 10.60 25.63
N ALA A 238 -10.34 11.81 25.95
CA ALA A 238 -10.19 12.39 27.28
C ALA A 238 -10.97 11.60 28.35
N SER A 239 -12.23 11.24 28.07
CA SER A 239 -13.06 10.44 28.97
C SER A 239 -12.52 9.03 29.19
N ALA A 240 -11.95 8.41 28.15
CA ALA A 240 -11.31 7.10 28.25
C ALA A 240 -10.05 7.15 29.13
N ALA A 241 -9.24 8.19 29.00
CA ALA A 241 -8.06 8.41 29.86
C ALA A 241 -8.44 8.67 31.33
N ALA A 242 -9.60 9.28 31.57
CA ALA A 242 -10.14 9.56 32.90
C ALA A 242 -10.85 8.35 33.56
N GLY A 243 -10.93 7.20 32.90
CA GLY A 243 -11.60 6.01 33.45
C GLY A 243 -13.14 6.06 33.45
N ALA A 244 -13.74 7.00 32.73
CA ALA A 244 -15.19 7.23 32.72
C ALA A 244 -15.97 6.27 31.78
N GLY A 245 -15.63 4.97 31.79
CA GLY A 245 -16.13 3.99 30.82
C GLY A 245 -17.64 3.77 30.83
N GLU A 246 -18.30 3.89 31.99
CA GLU A 246 -19.76 3.76 32.11
C GLU A 246 -20.54 4.96 31.55
N ALA A 247 -20.02 6.17 31.76
CA ALA A 247 -20.60 7.39 31.20
C ALA A 247 -20.49 7.40 29.67
N LEU A 248 -19.36 6.92 29.14
CA LEU A 248 -19.14 6.75 27.70
C LEU A 248 -20.13 5.79 27.04
N LYS A 249 -20.43 4.64 27.67
CA LYS A 249 -21.45 3.71 27.15
C LYS A 249 -22.85 4.34 27.11
N LYS A 250 -23.21 5.14 28.11
CA LYS A 250 -24.50 5.85 28.14
C LYS A 250 -24.63 6.88 27.03
N VAL A 251 -23.56 7.64 26.75
CA VAL A 251 -23.54 8.64 25.65
C VAL A 251 -23.65 7.95 24.29
N ILE A 252 -22.94 6.84 24.08
CA ILE A 252 -23.03 6.06 22.83
C ILE A 252 -24.43 5.52 22.60
N ASN A 253 -25.06 4.97 23.65
CA ASN A 253 -26.43 4.45 23.56
C ASN A 253 -27.49 5.55 23.32
N ALA A 254 -27.21 6.79 23.71
CA ALA A 254 -28.14 7.92 23.58
C ALA A 254 -28.00 8.70 22.26
N SER A 255 -26.86 8.59 21.58
CA SER A 255 -26.47 9.50 20.49
C SER A 255 -26.36 8.81 19.12
N SER A 256 -27.02 7.67 18.91
CA SER A 256 -26.88 6.85 17.70
C SER A 256 -27.17 7.62 16.42
N ALA A 257 -26.12 7.94 15.65
CA ALA A 257 -26.22 8.52 14.31
C ALA A 257 -26.48 7.45 13.23
N ALA A 258 -26.28 6.17 13.58
CA ALA A 258 -26.52 5.01 12.72
C ALA A 258 -27.36 3.95 13.46
N THR A 259 -28.25 3.26 12.75
CA THR A 259 -29.06 2.18 13.34
C THR A 259 -28.19 0.93 13.56
N PRO A 260 -28.48 0.09 14.56
CA PRO A 260 -27.77 -1.18 14.77
C PRO A 260 -27.74 -2.07 13.52
N GLU A 261 -28.83 -2.07 12.73
CA GLU A 261 -28.93 -2.82 11.47
C GLU A 261 -27.98 -2.31 10.39
N SER A 262 -27.82 -0.98 10.27
CA SER A 262 -26.91 -0.40 9.27
C SER A 262 -25.45 -0.68 9.63
N LEU A 263 -25.12 -0.64 10.92
CA LEU A 263 -23.80 -1.01 11.44
C LEU A 263 -23.44 -2.47 11.17
N GLU A 264 -24.35 -3.41 11.43
CA GLU A 264 -24.10 -4.83 11.15
C GLU A 264 -23.97 -5.12 9.66
N LYS A 265 -24.80 -4.49 8.82
CA LYS A 265 -24.65 -4.58 7.36
C LYS A 265 -23.26 -4.11 6.91
N ILE A 266 -22.82 -2.93 7.36
CA ILE A 266 -21.51 -2.36 7.00
C ILE A 266 -20.36 -3.26 7.49
N LYS A 267 -20.47 -3.83 8.71
CA LYS A 267 -19.45 -4.76 9.22
C LYS A 267 -19.33 -6.01 8.35
N ASN A 268 -20.45 -6.58 7.94
CA ASN A 268 -20.46 -7.76 7.07
C ASN A 268 -19.84 -7.43 5.71
N ASP A 269 -20.15 -6.28 5.13
CA ASP A 269 -19.64 -5.88 3.82
C ASP A 269 -18.14 -5.50 3.85
N LEU A 270 -17.61 -5.01 4.99
CA LEU A 270 -16.20 -4.66 5.18
C LEU A 270 -15.34 -5.80 5.78
N SER A 271 -15.93 -6.99 5.97
CA SER A 271 -15.28 -8.18 6.56
C SER A 271 -14.08 -8.68 5.78
#